data_AF-A0A8S9I194-F1
#
_entry.id   AF-A0A8S9I194-F1
#
_cell.length_a   1.000
_cell.length_b   1.000
_cell.length_c   1.000
_cell.angle_alpha   90.00
_cell.angle_beta   90.00
_cell.angle_gamma   90.00
#
_symmetry.space_group_name_H-M   'P 1'
#
loop_
_entity.id
_entity.type
_entity.pdbx_description
1 polymer ?
#
loop_
_entity_poly.entity_id
_entity_poly.type
_entity_poly.pdbx_seq_one_letter_code
_entity_poly.pdbx_strand_id
1 'polypeptide(L)' 'MEKNLESKSFFLLFGGGARHCPGKELGISEVSSFIHYFVTKYKWEEKGGEKLMVFPRVSAPKGYHLRVLPY' A
#
# COMPACT_ATOMS: atom_id res chain seq x y z
N MET A 1 -8.53 14.68 22.98
CA MET A 1 -9.13 13.38 22.67
C MET A 1 -8.78 13.06 21.23
N GLU A 2 -7.74 12.27 21.02
CA GLU A 2 -7.28 11.89 19.68
C GLU A 2 -8.42 11.14 18.98
N LYS A 3 -8.84 11.64 17.81
CA LYS A 3 -9.86 10.97 17.00
C LYS A 3 -9.24 9.70 16.44
N ASN A 4 -9.49 8.58 17.11
CA ASN A 4 -9.04 7.27 16.67
C ASN A 4 -9.68 6.95 15.30
N LEU A 5 -8.86 6.77 14.26
CA LEU A 5 -9.31 6.45 12.90
C LEU A 5 -10.15 5.16 12.85
N GLU A 6 -10.06 4.31 13.87
CA GLU A 6 -10.87 3.09 14.07
C GLU A 6 -12.38 3.38 14.17
N SER A 7 -12.78 4.63 14.46
CA SER A 7 -14.19 5.01 14.61
C SER A 7 -14.95 5.24 13.29
N LYS A 8 -14.29 5.14 12.13
CA LYS A 8 -14.94 5.29 10.82
C LYS A 8 -15.37 3.92 10.26
N SER A 9 -16.66 3.62 10.33
CA SER A 9 -17.23 2.32 9.92
C SER A 9 -17.10 1.96 8.43
N PHE A 10 -16.49 2.83 7.60
CA PHE A 10 -16.42 2.66 6.15
C PHE A 10 -15.03 2.28 5.63
N PHE A 11 -14.01 2.14 6.49
CA PHE A 11 -12.63 1.83 6.07
C PHE A 11 -12.11 0.53 6.69
N LEU A 12 -12.51 -0.61 6.10
CA LEU A 12 -12.22 -1.96 6.59
C LEU A 12 -11.11 -2.69 5.78
N LEU A 13 -10.04 -1.99 5.40
CA LEU A 13 -8.94 -2.57 4.60
C LEU A 13 -8.32 -3.83 5.23
N PHE A 14 -8.28 -3.88 6.55
CA PHE A 14 -7.73 -4.98 7.34
C PHE A 14 -8.84 -5.85 7.99
N GLY A 15 -10.09 -5.74 7.50
CA GLY A 15 -11.25 -6.39 8.11
C GLY A 15 -11.68 -5.72 9.42
N GLY A 16 -12.44 -6.45 10.24
CA GLY A 16 -12.99 -5.93 11.50
C GLY A 16 -13.50 -7.02 12.44
N GLY A 17 -13.82 -6.63 13.67
CA GLY A 17 -14.27 -7.54 14.73
C GLY A 17 -13.19 -8.53 15.18
N ALA A 18 -13.61 -9.73 15.60
CA ALA A 18 -12.70 -10.76 16.11
C ALA A 18 -11.69 -11.30 15.06
N ARG A 19 -11.88 -10.98 13.78
CA ARG A 19 -10.99 -11.38 12.68
C ARG A 19 -10.27 -10.19 12.04
N HIS A 20 -10.12 -9.10 12.79
CA HIS A 20 -9.27 -7.99 12.34
C HIS A 20 -7.84 -8.49 12.11
N CYS A 21 -7.18 -8.01 11.05
CA CYS A 21 -5.85 -8.49 10.69
C CYS A 21 -4.85 -8.21 11.82
N PRO A 22 -4.24 -9.24 12.44
CA PRO A 22 -3.25 -9.03 13.50
C PRO A 22 -1.98 -8.35 12.98
N GLY A 23 -1.73 -8.40 11.66
CA GLY A 23 -0.60 -7.75 11.00
C GLY A 23 -0.83 -6.31 10.56
N LYS A 24 -1.95 -5.67 10.93
CA LYS A 24 -2.28 -4.30 10.49
C LYS A 24 -1.14 -3.31 10.74
N GLU A 25 -0.70 -3.21 12.00
CA GLU A 25 0.30 -2.20 12.38
C GLU A 25 1.66 -2.47 11.73
N LEU A 26 2.04 -3.75 11.63
CA LEU A 26 3.27 -4.15 10.92
C LEU A 26 3.19 -3.78 9.43
N GLY A 27 2.11 -4.14 8.75
CA GLY A 27 1.94 -3.85 7.32
C GLY A 27 1.90 -2.35 7.02
N ILE A 28 1.28 -1.55 7.89
CA ILE A 28 1.32 -0.09 7.78
C ILE A 28 2.74 0.43 7.96
N SER A 29 3.47 -0.05 8.96
CA SER A 29 4.87 0.37 9.22
C SER A 29 5.80 0.01 8.06
N GLU A 30 5.67 -1.19 7.50
CA GLU A 30 6.49 -1.68 6.37
C GLU A 30 6.27 -0.83 5.11
N VAL A 31 5.00 -0.65 4.70
CA VAL A 31 4.66 0.14 3.51
C VAL A 31 5.01 1.62 3.69
N SER A 32 4.74 2.19 4.86
CA SER A 32 5.08 3.59 5.15
C SER A 32 6.59 3.83 5.11
N SER A 33 7.37 2.92 5.70
CA SER A 33 8.84 2.99 5.67
C SER A 33 9.35 2.88 4.24
N PHE A 34 8.86 1.91 3.46
CA PHE A 34 9.22 1.76 2.05
C PHE A 34 8.95 3.05 1.27
N ILE A 35 7.74 3.61 1.37
CA ILE A 35 7.36 4.84 0.66
C ILE A 35 8.26 5.99 1.08
N HIS A 36 8.50 6.18 2.39
CA HIS A 36 9.34 7.26 2.91
C HIS A 36 10.74 7.24 2.26
N TYR A 37 11.43 6.10 2.28
CA TYR A 37 12.75 5.99 1.67
C TYR A 37 12.68 6.10 0.15
N PHE A 38 11.68 5.49 -0.48
CA PHE A 38 11.53 5.50 -1.93
C PHE A 38 11.39 6.93 -2.46
N VAL A 39 10.51 7.75 -1.88
CA VAL A 39 10.24 9.11 -2.37
C VAL A 39 11.27 10.16 -1.94
N THR A 40 12.04 9.88 -0.88
CA THR A 40 13.09 10.81 -0.41
C THR A 40 14.46 10.54 -1.02
N LYS A 41 14.69 9.35 -1.58
CA LYS A 41 15.98 8.95 -2.14
C LYS A 41 15.96 8.73 -3.65
N TYR A 42 14.79 8.54 -4.25
CA TYR A 42 14.68 8.23 -5.67
C TYR A 42 13.64 9.07 -6.40
N LYS A 43 13.94 9.37 -7.66
CA LYS A 43 12.95 9.75 -8.68
C LYS A 43 12.49 8.49 -9.39
N TRP A 44 11.22 8.42 -9.78
CA TRP A 44 10.69 7.29 -10.54
C TRP A 44 9.78 7.73 -11.68
N GLU A 45 9.71 6.90 -12.71
CA GLU A 45 8.82 7.04 -13.85
C GLU A 45 8.18 5.67 -14.13
N GLU A 46 6.85 5.63 -14.27
CA GLU A 46 6.14 4.41 -14.65
C GLU A 46 6.49 4.00 -16.09
N LYS A 47 6.77 2.72 -16.29
CA LYS A 47 7.06 2.14 -17.61
C LYS A 47 5.99 1.11 -17.94
N GLY A 48 5.23 1.42 -18.99
CA GLY A 48 4.08 0.61 -19.40
C GLY A 48 2.83 0.99 -18.61
N GLY A 49 1.73 1.22 -19.31
CA GLY A 49 0.41 1.49 -18.71
C GLY A 49 -0.31 0.18 -18.36
N GLU A 50 0.39 -0.73 -17.67
CA GLU A 50 -0.13 -2.06 -17.37
C GLU A 50 -1.34 -1.95 -16.43
N LYS A 51 -2.46 -2.55 -16.84
CA LYS A 51 -3.69 -2.50 -16.08
C LYS A 51 -3.65 -3.51 -14.94
N LEU A 52 -3.81 -3.04 -13.71
CA LEU A 52 -3.99 -3.93 -12.56
C LEU A 52 -5.28 -4.72 -12.70
N MET A 53 -5.21 -6.01 -12.41
CA MET A 53 -6.39 -6.87 -12.24
C MET A 53 -6.76 -6.93 -10.78
N VAL A 54 -8.04 -6.81 -10.43
CA VAL A 54 -8.49 -6.67 -9.04
C VAL A 54 -9.14 -7.96 -8.50
N PHE A 55 -9.54 -8.88 -9.36
CA PHE A 55 -10.29 -10.08 -8.97
C PHE A 55 -9.46 -11.36 -9.15
N PRO A 56 -9.45 -12.30 -8.18
CA PRO A 56 -9.99 -12.19 -6.81
C PRO A 56 -9.05 -11.45 -5.85
N ARG A 57 -7.83 -11.11 -6.31
CA ARG A 57 -6.84 -10.29 -5.61
C ARG A 57 -6.22 -9.31 -6.59
N VAL A 58 -5.76 -8.17 -6.08
CA VAL A 58 -5.01 -7.20 -6.89
C VAL A 58 -3.72 -7.85 -7.38
N SER A 59 -3.46 -7.78 -8.69
CA SER A 59 -2.26 -8.29 -9.33
C SER A 59 -1.88 -7.45 -10.53
N ALA A 60 -0.57 -7.42 -10.82
CA ALA A 60 0.00 -6.90 -12.06
C ALA A 60 0.53 -8.09 -12.87
N PRO A 61 -0.29 -8.71 -13.75
CA PRO A 61 0.05 -10.01 -14.37
C PRO A 61 1.31 -9.94 -15.24
N LYS A 62 1.58 -8.78 -15.81
CA LYS A 62 2.79 -8.51 -16.59
C LYS A 62 3.89 -7.81 -15.79
N GLY A 63 3.71 -7.65 -14.48
CA GLY A 63 4.55 -6.82 -13.63
C GLY A 63 4.10 -5.35 -13.61
N TYR A 64 4.56 -4.62 -12.59
CA TYR A 64 4.43 -3.17 -12.51
C TYR A 64 5.82 -2.57 -12.62
N HIS A 65 6.18 -2.10 -13.81
CA HIS A 65 7.55 -1.71 -14.11
C HIS A 65 7.78 -0.22 -13.83
N LEU A 66 8.82 0.08 -13.06
CA LEU A 66 9.26 1.43 -12.75
C LEU A 66 10.69 1.61 -13.23
N ARG A 67 10.98 2.76 -13.83
CA ARG A 67 12.35 3.25 -13.95
C ARG A 67 12.66 4.06 -12.70
N VAL A 68 13.71 3.67 -11.96
CA VAL A 68 14.12 4.30 -10.71
C VAL A 68 15.50 4.94 -10.90
N LEU A 69 15.65 6.17 -10.45
CA LEU A 69 16.89 6.94 -10.54
C LEU A 69 17.21 7.50 -9.14
N PRO A 70 18.46 7.43 -8.66
CA PRO A 70 18.83 8.11 -7.42
C PRO A 70 18.67 9.62 -7.57
N TYR A 71 18.34 10.28 -6.46
CA TYR A 71 18.43 11.75 -6.36
C TYR A 71 19.87 12.22 -6.35
#